data_AF-A0A2X2SZZ0-F1
#
_entry.id   AF-A0A2X2SZZ0-F1
#
_cell.length_a   1.000
_cell.length_b   1.000
_cell.length_c   1.000
_cell.angle_alpha   90.00
_cell.angle_beta   90.00
_cell.angle_gamma   90.00
#
_symmetry.space_group_name_H-M   'P 1'
#
loop_
_entity.id
_entity.type
_entity.pdbx_description
1 polymer ?
#
loop_
_entity_poly.entity_id
_entity_poly.type
_entity_poly.pdbx_seq_one_letter_code
_entity_poly.pdbx_strand_id
1 'polypeptide(L)'
;MVIQLGSILAVVVMFWRRLFGLIGIHFGRPPEHEGVGTGRLSLIHILLGMIPAVVLGLVLHDAIKSLFNPVNVMYALVVGGVLLIAAECLKPKVPRAVGVDDITYRQAFMIGCFQCLALWPGFSRSGATISGGMLMGVSRYAASEFSFLLAVPMMMGATAP
;
A
#
# COMPACT_ATOMS: atom_id res chain seq x y z
N MET A 1 16.29 -11.57 -3.30
CA MET A 1 15.88 -10.84 -2.09
C MET A 1 16.79 -9.66 -1.72
N VAL A 2 18.12 -9.71 -1.96
CA VAL A 2 19.03 -8.59 -1.60
C VAL A 2 18.68 -7.25 -2.26
N ILE A 3 18.31 -7.24 -3.55
CA ILE A 3 17.95 -6.00 -4.26
C ILE A 3 16.65 -5.35 -3.73
N GLN A 4 15.74 -6.16 -3.18
CA GLN A 4 14.45 -5.70 -2.66
C GLN A 4 14.62 -4.92 -1.35
N LEU A 5 15.60 -5.33 -0.53
CA LEU A 5 16.01 -4.60 0.67
C LEU A 5 16.52 -3.20 0.33
N GLY A 6 17.23 -3.01 -0.79
CA GLY A 6 17.67 -1.70 -1.26
C GLY A 6 16.49 -0.75 -1.54
N SER A 7 15.43 -1.26 -2.20
CA SER A 7 14.20 -0.48 -2.44
C SER A 7 13.46 -0.13 -1.15
N ILE A 8 13.39 -1.07 -0.19
CA ILE A 8 12.79 -0.82 1.13
C ILE A 8 13.59 0.25 1.89
N LEU A 9 14.92 0.15 1.87
CA LEU A 9 15.80 1.11 2.54
C LEU A 9 15.62 2.51 1.95
N ALA A 10 15.47 2.65 0.63
CA ALA A 10 15.19 3.94 0.00
C ALA A 10 13.89 4.58 0.53
N VAL A 11 12.83 3.78 0.68
CA VAL A 11 11.56 4.24 1.27
C VAL A 11 11.74 4.61 2.74
N VAL A 12 12.47 3.80 3.50
CA VAL A 12 12.76 4.06 4.93
C VAL A 12 13.53 5.36 5.12
N VAL A 13 14.53 5.64 4.27
CA VAL A 13 15.30 6.88 4.30
C VAL A 13 14.44 8.08 3.89
N MET A 14 13.66 7.95 2.81
CA MET A 14 12.79 9.02 2.30
C MET A 14 11.71 9.41 3.32
N PHE A 15 11.09 8.43 3.97
CA PHE A 15 9.99 8.63 4.92
C PHE A 15 10.40 8.45 6.39
N TRP A 16 11.70 8.56 6.71
CA TRP A 16 12.24 8.23 8.05
C TRP A 16 11.46 8.92 9.17
N ARG A 17 11.30 10.25 9.11
CA ARG A 17 10.61 11.01 10.16
C ARG A 17 9.14 10.59 10.34
N ARG A 18 8.46 10.23 9.24
CA ARG A 18 7.06 9.78 9.26
C ARG A 18 6.95 8.35 9.80
N LEU A 19 7.81 7.43 9.35
CA LEU A 19 7.85 6.04 9.85
C LEU A 19 8.17 5.97 11.34
N PHE A 20 9.18 6.71 11.81
CA PHE A 20 9.52 6.77 13.23
C PHE A 20 8.42 7.46 14.05
N GLY A 21 7.77 8.49 13.49
CA GLY A 21 6.60 9.12 14.10
C GLY A 21 5.42 8.16 14.28
N LEU A 22 5.18 7.26 13.31
CA LEU A 22 4.12 6.25 13.39
C LEU A 22 4.31 5.26 14.54
N ILE A 23 5.56 4.96 14.91
CA ILE A 23 5.91 4.09 16.05
C ILE A 23 6.12 4.88 17.36
N GLY A 24 5.84 6.19 17.37
CA GLY A 24 5.93 7.05 18.56
C GLY A 24 7.29 7.71 18.79
N ILE A 25 8.28 7.48 17.92
CA ILE A 25 9.62 8.06 18.04
C ILE A 25 9.68 9.38 17.25
N HIS A 26 9.78 10.50 17.97
CA HIS A 26 9.81 11.83 17.38
C HIS A 26 11.23 12.40 17.42
N PHE A 27 11.87 12.52 16.25
CA PHE A 27 13.17 13.14 16.12
C PHE A 27 13.04 14.66 15.90
N GLY A 28 13.10 15.42 16.99
CA GLY A 28 13.08 16.88 16.96
C GLY A 28 11.74 17.44 16.46
N ARG A 29 11.73 18.05 15.27
CA ARG A 29 10.51 18.65 14.70
C ARG A 29 9.50 17.56 14.33
N PRO A 30 8.19 17.73 14.60
CA PRO A 30 7.18 16.80 14.12
C PRO A 30 7.21 16.70 12.59
N PRO A 31 6.80 15.57 12.00
CA PRO A 31 6.64 15.46 10.56
C PRO A 31 5.65 16.53 10.07
N GLU A 32 5.89 17.03 8.85
CA GLU A 32 5.02 18.02 8.23
C GLU A 32 3.63 17.42 8.03
N HIS A 33 2.58 18.20 8.30
CA HIS A 33 1.22 17.73 8.11
C HIS A 33 0.89 17.79 6.62
N GLU A 34 0.52 16.64 6.06
CA GLU A 34 0.23 16.48 4.63
C GLU A 34 -1.25 16.13 4.48
N GLY A 35 -2.07 17.16 4.49
CA GLY A 35 -3.53 17.06 4.41
C GLY A 35 -4.20 18.43 4.50
N VAL A 36 -5.51 18.44 4.35
CA VAL A 36 -6.36 19.65 4.55
C VAL A 36 -7.10 19.58 5.88
N GLY A 37 -7.29 18.38 6.42
CA GLY A 37 -7.96 18.15 7.70
C GLY A 37 -7.07 18.36 8.92
N THR A 38 -7.58 18.00 10.09
CA THR A 38 -6.80 17.95 11.35
C THR A 38 -6.32 16.53 11.68
N GLY A 39 -6.60 15.57 10.79
CA GLY A 39 -6.24 14.17 10.95
C GLY A 39 -4.72 13.95 10.89
N ARG A 40 -4.29 12.77 11.32
CA ARG A 40 -2.91 12.31 11.12
C ARG A 40 -2.93 10.84 10.75
N LEU A 41 -2.03 10.48 9.84
CA LEU A 41 -1.74 9.09 9.61
C LEU A 41 -1.17 8.47 10.89
N SER A 42 -1.72 7.33 11.28
CA SER A 42 -1.35 6.61 12.50
C SER A 42 -1.05 5.14 12.20
N LEU A 43 -0.41 4.46 13.15
CA LEU A 43 -0.09 3.04 13.04
C LEU A 43 -1.33 2.17 12.73
N ILE A 44 -2.50 2.57 13.23
CA ILE A 44 -3.77 1.87 12.99
C ILE A 44 -4.10 1.83 11.50
N HIS A 45 -3.82 2.90 10.74
CA HIS A 45 -4.04 2.90 9.29
C HIS A 45 -3.16 1.87 8.60
N ILE A 46 -1.88 1.79 8.99
CA ILE A 46 -0.94 0.81 8.44
C ILE A 46 -1.40 -0.62 8.78
N LEU A 47 -1.77 -0.87 10.04
CA LEU A 47 -2.28 -2.18 10.47
C LEU A 47 -3.52 -2.60 9.69
N LEU A 48 -4.50 -1.70 9.53
CA LEU A 48 -5.71 -1.95 8.74
C LEU A 48 -5.38 -2.26 7.27
N GLY A 49 -4.37 -1.61 6.69
CA GLY A 49 -3.90 -1.91 5.34
C GLY A 49 -3.16 -3.25 5.22
N MET A 50 -2.58 -3.75 6.30
CA MET A 50 -1.86 -5.03 6.31
C MET A 50 -2.78 -6.23 6.50
N ILE A 51 -3.75 -6.11 7.42
CA ILE A 51 -4.57 -7.24 7.90
C ILE A 51 -5.12 -8.12 6.77
N PRO A 52 -5.81 -7.58 5.74
CA PRO A 52 -6.45 -8.44 4.74
C PRO A 52 -5.43 -9.28 3.95
N ALA A 53 -4.32 -8.67 3.54
CA ALA A 53 -3.29 -9.33 2.74
C ALA A 53 -2.48 -10.33 3.56
N VAL A 54 -2.19 -10.03 4.83
CA VAL A 54 -1.51 -10.97 5.74
C VAL A 54 -2.39 -12.18 6.00
N VAL A 55 -3.67 -11.98 6.34
CA VAL A 55 -4.60 -13.07 6.61
C VAL A 55 -4.76 -13.97 5.39
N LEU A 56 -5.04 -13.41 4.21
CA LEU A 56 -5.18 -14.20 2.99
C LEU A 56 -3.86 -14.85 2.54
N GLY A 57 -2.73 -14.17 2.72
CA GLY A 57 -1.41 -14.71 2.38
C GLY A 57 -1.04 -15.94 3.21
N LEU A 58 -1.42 -15.96 4.49
CA LEU A 58 -1.21 -17.10 5.38
C LEU A 58 -2.19 -18.25 5.10
N VAL A 59 -3.47 -17.93 4.87
CA VAL A 59 -4.51 -18.96 4.64
C VAL A 59 -4.38 -19.62 3.26
N LEU A 60 -3.98 -18.87 2.24
CA LEU A 60 -3.94 -19.32 0.83
C LEU A 60 -2.52 -19.61 0.34
N HIS A 61 -1.55 -19.83 1.24
CA HIS A 61 -0.13 -19.99 0.88
C HIS A 61 0.10 -21.02 -0.24
N ASP A 62 -0.48 -22.22 -0.10
CA ASP A 62 -0.32 -23.32 -1.07
C ASP A 62 -0.97 -23.00 -2.41
N ALA A 63 -2.14 -22.35 -2.39
CA ALA A 63 -2.83 -21.92 -3.61
C ALA A 63 -2.01 -20.87 -4.36
N ILE A 64 -1.43 -19.89 -3.67
CA ILE A 64 -0.57 -18.86 -4.26
C ILE A 64 0.66 -19.49 -4.92
N LYS A 65 1.26 -20.51 -4.30
CA LYS A 65 2.42 -21.21 -4.85
C LYS A 65 2.11 -21.88 -6.19
N SER A 66 0.90 -22.44 -6.35
CA SER A 66 0.45 -23.03 -7.61
C SER A 66 0.26 -22.00 -8.74
N LEU A 67 0.11 -20.71 -8.42
CA LEU A 67 -0.07 -19.65 -9.41
C LEU A 67 1.24 -19.19 -10.06
N PHE A 68 2.41 -19.66 -9.59
CA PHE A 68 3.72 -19.31 -10.16
C PHE A 68 3.97 -20.03 -11.50
N ASN A 69 3.27 -19.58 -12.54
CA ASN A 69 3.50 -19.95 -13.93
C ASN A 69 3.55 -18.67 -14.78
N PRO A 70 4.44 -18.57 -15.80
CA PRO A 70 4.51 -17.43 -16.71
C PRO A 70 3.17 -16.98 -17.30
N VAL A 71 2.26 -17.91 -17.62
CA VAL A 71 0.93 -17.61 -18.16
C VAL A 71 0.08 -16.84 -17.13
N ASN A 72 0.09 -17.27 -15.88
CA ASN A 72 -0.64 -16.60 -14.80
C ASN A 72 -0.06 -15.21 -14.50
N VAL A 73 1.27 -15.05 -14.60
CA VAL A 73 1.95 -13.76 -14.46
C VAL A 73 1.55 -12.80 -15.58
N MET A 74 1.47 -13.29 -16.81
CA MET A 74 0.99 -12.50 -17.96
C MET A 74 -0.43 -11.99 -17.72
N TYR A 75 -1.36 -12.87 -17.29
CA TYR A 75 -2.72 -12.44 -16.96
C TYR A 75 -2.74 -11.42 -15.81
N ALA A 76 -1.95 -11.62 -14.76
CA ALA A 76 -1.87 -10.68 -13.65
C ALA A 76 -1.41 -9.28 -14.09
N LEU A 77 -0.45 -9.19 -15.01
CA LEU A 77 0.02 -7.92 -15.58
C LEU A 77 -1.08 -7.21 -16.36
N VAL A 78 -1.81 -7.94 -17.21
CA VAL A 78 -2.93 -7.39 -17.99
C VAL A 78 -4.04 -6.91 -17.06
N VAL A 79 -4.47 -7.74 -16.11
CA VAL A 79 -5.54 -7.38 -15.15
C VAL A 79 -5.11 -6.21 -14.27
N GLY A 80 -3.85 -6.16 -13.83
CA GLY A 80 -3.30 -5.04 -13.08
C GLY A 80 -3.30 -3.73 -13.88
N GLY A 81 -2.94 -3.79 -15.17
CA GLY A 81 -3.04 -2.64 -16.07
C GLY A 81 -4.48 -2.17 -16.27
N VAL A 82 -5.41 -3.09 -16.47
CA VAL A 82 -6.85 -2.78 -16.56
C VAL A 82 -7.36 -2.14 -15.27
N LEU A 83 -6.95 -2.63 -14.10
CA LEU A 83 -7.33 -2.05 -12.82
C LEU A 83 -6.83 -0.61 -12.66
N LEU A 84 -5.59 -0.33 -13.08
CA LEU A 84 -5.04 1.04 -13.05
C LEU A 84 -5.85 1.98 -13.94
N ILE A 85 -6.20 1.55 -15.16
CA ILE A 85 -7.04 2.33 -16.07
C ILE A 85 -8.43 2.56 -15.45
N ALA A 86 -9.04 1.51 -14.90
CA ALA A 86 -10.34 1.60 -14.25
C ALA A 86 -10.31 2.57 -13.06
N ALA A 87 -9.27 2.52 -12.23
CA ALA A 87 -9.09 3.46 -11.13
C ALA A 87 -8.93 4.90 -11.62
N GLU A 88 -8.24 5.11 -12.74
CA GLU A 88 -8.08 6.43 -13.33
C GLU A 88 -9.39 7.02 -13.86
N CYS A 89 -10.24 6.18 -14.46
CA CYS A 89 -11.53 6.57 -15.01
C CYS A 89 -12.64 6.71 -13.96
N LEU A 90 -12.62 5.88 -12.92
CA LEU A 90 -13.69 5.78 -11.92
C LEU A 90 -13.42 6.55 -10.63
N LYS A 91 -12.20 7.06 -10.42
CA LYS A 91 -11.91 7.89 -9.24
C LYS A 91 -12.85 9.11 -9.19
N PRO A 92 -13.24 9.57 -7.99
CA PRO A 92 -14.03 10.78 -7.85
C PRO A 92 -13.25 12.00 -8.37
N LYS A 93 -13.96 12.96 -8.97
CA LYS A 93 -13.37 14.21 -9.50
C LYS A 93 -12.65 15.02 -8.41
N VAL A 94 -13.22 15.03 -7.21
CA VAL A 94 -12.64 15.68 -6.03
C VAL A 94 -12.18 14.58 -5.06
N PRO A 95 -10.87 14.51 -4.74
CA PRO A 95 -10.38 13.57 -3.74
C PRO A 95 -11.01 13.83 -2.37
N ARG A 96 -11.40 12.76 -1.69
CA ARG A 96 -11.87 12.78 -0.30
C ARG A 96 -10.71 12.87 0.69
N ALA A 97 -9.57 12.28 0.33
CA ALA A 97 -8.31 12.43 1.07
C ALA A 97 -7.28 13.05 0.10
N VAL A 98 -6.94 14.31 0.32
CA VAL A 98 -6.04 15.05 -0.57
C VAL A 98 -4.60 14.70 -0.24
N GLY A 99 -4.26 14.69 1.05
CA GLY A 99 -2.96 14.25 1.56
C GLY A 99 -3.04 12.92 2.31
N VAL A 100 -1.87 12.37 2.66
CA VAL A 100 -1.76 11.08 3.36
C VAL A 100 -2.34 11.14 4.78
N ASP A 101 -2.32 12.32 5.42
CA ASP A 101 -2.89 12.53 6.75
C ASP A 101 -4.42 12.67 6.76
N ASP A 102 -5.04 12.82 5.58
CA ASP A 102 -6.50 12.82 5.41
C ASP A 102 -7.09 11.41 5.20
N ILE A 103 -6.24 10.38 5.09
CA ILE A 103 -6.69 9.01 4.85
C ILE A 103 -7.46 8.51 6.07
N THR A 104 -8.68 8.03 5.85
CA THR A 104 -9.53 7.45 6.90
C THR A 104 -9.22 5.97 7.13
N TYR A 105 -9.60 5.44 8.30
CA TYR A 105 -9.52 4.00 8.58
C TYR A 105 -10.26 3.12 7.56
N ARG A 106 -11.41 3.58 7.06
CA ARG A 106 -12.17 2.89 6.02
C ARG A 106 -11.36 2.81 4.72
N GLN A 107 -10.73 3.90 4.31
CA GLN A 107 -9.89 3.91 3.12
C GLN A 107 -8.66 3.01 3.30
N ALA A 108 -7.99 3.09 4.44
CA ALA A 108 -6.83 2.25 4.75
C ALA A 108 -7.16 0.75 4.70
N PHE A 109 -8.27 0.33 5.32
CA PHE A 109 -8.74 -1.06 5.27
C PHE A 109 -9.07 -1.51 3.84
N MET A 110 -9.81 -0.68 3.09
CA MET A 110 -10.16 -1.00 1.71
C MET A 110 -8.91 -1.11 0.81
N ILE A 111 -7.92 -0.23 0.99
CA ILE A 111 -6.62 -0.36 0.30
C ILE A 111 -5.96 -1.70 0.64
N GLY A 112 -6.05 -2.15 1.90
CA GLY A 112 -5.59 -3.48 2.32
C GLY A 112 -6.32 -4.63 1.62
N CYS A 113 -7.64 -4.52 1.41
CA CYS A 113 -8.41 -5.48 0.62
C CYS A 113 -7.90 -5.54 -0.83
N PHE A 114 -7.63 -4.38 -1.45
CA PHE A 114 -7.02 -4.35 -2.79
C PHE A 114 -5.61 -4.93 -2.79
N GLN A 115 -4.83 -4.76 -1.72
CA GLN A 115 -3.50 -5.35 -1.60
C GLN A 115 -3.52 -6.89 -1.69
N CYS A 116 -4.65 -7.53 -1.41
CA CYS A 116 -4.80 -8.98 -1.57
C CYS A 116 -4.63 -9.43 -3.03
N LEU A 117 -4.92 -8.56 -4.01
CA LEU A 117 -4.66 -8.83 -5.43
C LEU A 117 -3.16 -9.00 -5.70
N ALA A 118 -2.30 -8.38 -4.89
CA ALA A 118 -0.85 -8.52 -4.97
C ALA A 118 -0.34 -9.91 -4.58
N LEU A 119 -1.20 -10.76 -3.98
CA LEU A 119 -0.88 -12.16 -3.72
C LEU A 119 -0.85 -12.99 -5.01
N TRP A 120 -1.47 -12.53 -6.10
CA TRP A 120 -1.34 -13.15 -7.41
C TRP A 120 0.05 -12.82 -7.99
N PRO A 121 0.92 -13.81 -8.22
CA PRO A 121 2.23 -13.59 -8.81
C PRO A 121 2.14 -12.83 -10.15
N GLY A 122 2.89 -11.73 -10.26
CA GLY A 122 2.86 -10.84 -11.42
C GLY A 122 1.97 -9.62 -11.25
N PHE A 123 1.04 -9.63 -10.29
CA PHE A 123 0.24 -8.46 -9.98
C PHE A 123 1.09 -7.44 -9.21
N SER A 124 1.13 -6.20 -9.69
CA SER A 124 1.90 -5.15 -9.03
C SER A 124 1.27 -4.75 -7.70
N ARG A 125 1.98 -4.96 -6.58
CA ARG A 125 1.52 -4.54 -5.24
C ARG A 125 1.19 -3.06 -5.19
N SER A 126 2.11 -2.21 -5.67
CA SER A 126 1.89 -0.77 -5.73
C SER A 126 0.73 -0.44 -6.65
N GLY A 127 0.60 -1.14 -7.78
CA GLY A 127 -0.55 -0.99 -8.68
C GLY A 127 -1.88 -1.29 -7.99
N ALA A 128 -1.97 -2.38 -7.21
CA ALA A 128 -3.16 -2.77 -6.48
C ALA A 128 -3.58 -1.72 -5.44
N THR A 129 -2.64 -1.32 -4.58
CA THR A 129 -2.92 -0.39 -3.48
C THR A 129 -3.17 1.04 -3.95
N ILE A 130 -2.43 1.52 -4.95
CA ILE A 130 -2.65 2.85 -5.54
C ILE A 130 -4.00 2.90 -6.25
N SER A 131 -4.32 1.87 -7.06
CA SER A 131 -5.63 1.78 -7.72
C SER A 131 -6.78 1.74 -6.72
N GLY A 132 -6.66 0.89 -5.70
CA GLY A 132 -7.63 0.80 -4.61
C GLY A 132 -7.81 2.12 -3.86
N GLY A 133 -6.70 2.83 -3.59
CA GLY A 133 -6.73 4.15 -2.97
C GLY A 133 -7.47 5.18 -3.83
N MET A 134 -7.15 5.26 -5.11
CA MET A 134 -7.81 6.17 -6.05
C MET A 134 -9.32 5.88 -6.17
N LEU A 135 -9.71 4.60 -6.25
CA LEU A 135 -11.12 4.19 -6.26
C LEU A 135 -11.85 4.56 -4.96
N MET A 136 -11.14 4.55 -3.84
CA MET A 136 -11.66 4.99 -2.53
C MET A 136 -11.64 6.52 -2.35
N GLY A 137 -11.21 7.27 -3.38
CA GLY A 137 -11.16 8.72 -3.38
C GLY A 137 -9.96 9.31 -2.67
N VAL A 138 -8.88 8.54 -2.50
CA VAL A 138 -7.58 9.08 -2.07
C VAL A 138 -6.89 9.68 -3.31
N SER A 139 -6.24 10.83 -3.16
CA SER A 139 -5.48 11.43 -4.25
C SER A 139 -4.37 10.47 -4.72
N ARG A 140 -3.96 10.57 -5.99
CA ARG A 140 -2.89 9.73 -6.53
C ARG A 140 -1.60 9.86 -5.71
N TYR A 141 -1.30 11.09 -5.27
CA TYR A 141 -0.14 11.39 -4.44
C TYR A 141 -0.22 10.68 -3.08
N ALA A 142 -1.29 10.93 -2.32
CA ALA A 142 -1.49 10.33 -1.00
C ALA A 142 -1.61 8.79 -1.05
N ALA A 143 -2.24 8.25 -2.08
CA ALA A 143 -2.36 6.80 -2.28
C ALA A 143 -0.99 6.16 -2.55
N SER A 144 -0.10 6.85 -3.27
CA SER A 144 1.26 6.40 -3.54
C SER A 144 2.11 6.41 -2.28
N GLU A 145 2.06 7.49 -1.50
CA GLU A 145 2.76 7.57 -0.21
C GLU A 145 2.29 6.50 0.77
N PHE A 146 0.97 6.35 0.94
CA PHE A 146 0.41 5.31 1.78
C PHE A 146 0.84 3.91 1.30
N SER A 147 0.85 3.68 -0.01
CA SER A 147 1.35 2.43 -0.60
C SER A 147 2.82 2.17 -0.29
N PHE A 148 3.68 3.19 -0.28
CA PHE A 148 5.09 3.05 0.07
C PHE A 148 5.29 2.80 1.57
N LEU A 149 4.59 3.54 2.43
CA LEU A 149 4.63 3.34 3.88
C LEU A 149 4.15 1.94 4.27
N LEU A 150 3.07 1.46 3.64
CA LEU A 150 2.53 0.11 3.83
C LEU A 150 3.47 -0.98 3.30
N ALA A 151 4.30 -0.67 2.29
CA ALA A 151 5.25 -1.60 1.71
C ALA A 151 6.32 -2.03 2.71
N VAL A 152 6.78 -1.11 3.57
CA VAL A 152 7.89 -1.35 4.49
C VAL A 152 7.60 -2.55 5.41
N PRO A 153 6.55 -2.56 6.25
CA PRO A 153 6.29 -3.70 7.12
C PRO A 153 5.89 -4.96 6.35
N MET A 154 5.16 -4.84 5.23
CA MET A 154 4.75 -5.99 4.41
C MET A 154 5.95 -6.70 3.79
N MET A 155 6.88 -5.96 3.21
CA MET A 155 8.05 -6.54 2.54
C MET A 155 9.10 -7.00 3.55
N MET A 156 9.25 -6.32 4.69
CA MET A 156 10.08 -6.82 5.78
C MET A 156 9.56 -8.16 6.31
N GLY A 157 8.24 -8.29 6.54
CA GLY A 157 7.63 -9.55 6.97
C GLY A 157 7.76 -10.68 5.94
N ALA A 158 7.62 -10.36 4.65
CA ALA A 158 7.76 -11.35 3.57
C ALA A 158 9.22 -11.73 3.24
N THR A 159 10.19 -10.93 3.67
CA THR A 159 11.64 -11.16 3.43
C THR A 159 12.34 -11.74 4.67
N ALA A 160 11.70 -11.70 5.84
CA ALA A 160 12.19 -12.35 7.04
C ALA A 160 12.24 -13.88 6.83
N PRO A 161 13.29 -14.56 7.33
CA PRO A 161 13.54 -15.98 7.10
C PRO A 161 12.51 -16.91 7.75
#